data_AF-A0A958BJU6-F1
#
_entry.id   AF-A0A958BJU6-F1
#
_cell.length_a   1.000
_cell.length_b   1.000
_cell.length_c   1.000
_cell.angle_alpha   90.00
_cell.angle_beta   90.00
_cell.angle_gamma   90.00
#
_symmetry.space_group_name_H-M   'P 1'
#
loop_
_entity.id
_entity.type
_entity.pdbx_description
1 polymer ?
#
loop_
_entity_poly.entity_id
_entity_poly.type
_entity_poly.pdbx_seq_one_letter_code
_entity_poly.pdbx_strand_id
1 'polypeptide(L)'
;MDFYPAIDIRGGKCVRLLQGDYDKETIYGEDPVAMAKRWESEGARWLHLVDLDGAREGIPRNRDLIKAVVEALSIPVELGGGIRDVATAKAYLEVGVERVIIGSILHKDPKIAQAILEDPACAGRVGLGIDAKGGKVAVAGWEEVTEKTALEFVQEYAKWNPPVV
;
A
#
# COMPACT_ATOMS: atom_id res chain seq x y z
N MET A 1 0.63 19.17 8.54
CA MET A 1 0.00 17.88 8.87
C MET A 1 -0.95 17.55 7.75
N ASP A 2 -0.70 16.44 7.06
CA ASP A 2 -1.51 15.99 5.93
C ASP A 2 -2.39 14.82 6.38
N PHE A 3 -3.58 14.73 5.80
CA PHE A 3 -4.56 13.68 6.10
C PHE A 3 -4.74 12.82 4.85
N TYR A 4 -4.62 11.51 5.04
CA TYR A 4 -4.74 10.50 4.00
C TYR A 4 -5.92 9.60 4.36
N PRO A 5 -7.15 9.92 3.90
CA PRO A 5 -8.25 8.98 4.01
C PRO A 5 -7.87 7.65 3.36
N ALA A 6 -8.18 6.56 4.05
CA ALA A 6 -7.83 5.21 3.61
C ALA A 6 -9.06 4.48 3.06
N ILE A 7 -8.88 3.82 1.92
CA ILE A 7 -9.82 2.83 1.40
C ILE A 7 -9.07 1.51 1.28
N ASP A 8 -9.55 0.49 1.99
CA ASP A 8 -9.09 -0.87 1.79
C ASP A 8 -10.03 -1.55 0.79
N ILE A 9 -9.48 -2.10 -0.29
CA ILE A 9 -10.21 -2.84 -1.32
C ILE A 9 -10.06 -4.33 -1.07
N ARG A 10 -11.19 -5.03 -0.99
CA ARG A 10 -11.25 -6.48 -1.02
C ARG A 10 -12.50 -6.95 -1.75
N GLY A 11 -12.36 -7.91 -2.65
CA GLY A 11 -13.47 -8.42 -3.47
C GLY A 11 -14.19 -7.31 -4.25
N GLY A 12 -13.46 -6.26 -4.64
CA GLY A 12 -14.00 -5.07 -5.32
C GLY A 12 -14.79 -4.09 -4.45
N LYS A 13 -14.81 -4.26 -3.12
CA LYS A 13 -15.58 -3.43 -2.18
C LYS A 13 -14.69 -2.63 -1.24
N CYS A 14 -15.22 -1.55 -0.66
CA CYS A 14 -14.59 -0.82 0.44
C CYS A 14 -14.80 -1.58 1.74
N VAL A 15 -13.73 -2.05 2.36
CA VAL A 15 -13.79 -2.84 3.59
C VAL A 15 -12.95 -2.24 4.70
N ARG A 16 -13.09 -2.80 5.90
CA ARG A 16 -12.17 -2.63 7.02
C ARG A 16 -11.98 -3.98 7.68
N LEU A 17 -10.73 -4.35 7.94
CA LEU A 17 -10.39 -5.52 8.75
C LEU A 17 -10.16 -5.10 10.21
N LEU A 18 -10.73 -5.82 11.16
CA LEU A 18 -10.42 -5.62 12.57
C LEU A 18 -8.99 -6.11 12.85
N GLN A 19 -8.04 -5.19 13.06
CA GLN A 19 -6.63 -5.52 13.34
C GLN A 19 -5.98 -6.40 12.25
N GLY A 20 -6.36 -6.21 10.99
CA GLY A 20 -5.84 -7.00 9.85
C GLY A 20 -6.41 -8.42 9.75
N ASP A 21 -7.39 -8.77 10.57
CA ASP A 21 -8.03 -10.09 10.55
C ASP A 21 -9.03 -10.19 9.37
N TYR A 22 -8.65 -10.98 8.35
CA TYR A 22 -9.45 -11.20 7.13
C TYR A 22 -10.79 -11.90 7.39
N ASP A 23 -10.97 -12.55 8.55
CA ASP A 23 -12.23 -13.18 8.93
C ASP A 23 -13.15 -12.20 9.69
N LYS A 24 -12.65 -11.01 10.04
CA LYS A 24 -13.40 -9.95 10.73
C LYS A 24 -13.49 -8.69 9.87
N GLU A 25 -14.21 -8.85 8.78
CA GLU A 25 -14.44 -7.80 7.79
C GLU A 25 -15.73 -7.02 8.08
N THR A 26 -15.68 -5.70 7.84
CA THR A 26 -16.87 -4.85 7.71
C THR A 26 -16.87 -4.17 6.35
N ILE A 27 -17.96 -4.29 5.61
CA ILE A 27 -18.14 -3.61 4.31
C ILE A 27 -18.69 -2.20 4.58
N TYR A 28 -17.97 -1.19 4.12
CA TYR A 28 -18.36 0.23 4.24
C TYR A 28 -19.00 0.79 2.96
N GLY A 29 -18.82 0.11 1.83
CA GLY A 29 -19.38 0.52 0.55
C GLY A 29 -19.04 -0.46 -0.56
N GLU A 30 -19.87 -0.50 -1.59
CA GLU A 30 -19.69 -1.42 -2.73
C GLU A 30 -18.97 -0.79 -3.92
N ASP A 31 -18.78 0.53 -3.92
CA ASP A 31 -18.14 1.27 -5.01
C ASP A 31 -16.94 2.09 -4.49
N PRO A 32 -15.71 1.56 -4.63
CA PRO A 32 -14.48 2.27 -4.28
C PRO A 32 -14.25 3.56 -5.04
N VAL A 33 -14.73 3.69 -6.28
CA VAL A 33 -14.60 4.92 -7.06
C VAL A 33 -15.49 6.01 -6.48
N ALA A 34 -16.73 5.68 -6.13
CA ALA A 34 -17.64 6.61 -5.47
C ALA A 34 -17.12 7.03 -4.08
N MET A 35 -16.58 6.09 -3.30
CA MET A 35 -15.97 6.39 -2.00
C MET A 35 -14.75 7.30 -2.13
N ALA A 36 -13.90 7.08 -3.13
CA ALA A 36 -12.74 7.91 -3.40
C ALA A 36 -13.14 9.34 -3.76
N LYS A 37 -14.10 9.52 -4.69
CA LYS A 37 -14.64 10.84 -5.05
C LYS A 37 -15.26 11.56 -3.86
N ARG A 38 -15.91 10.82 -2.96
CA ARG A 38 -16.45 11.38 -1.73
C ARG A 38 -15.34 11.98 -0.86
N TRP A 39 -14.25 11.26 -0.63
CA TRP A 39 -13.12 11.80 0.15
C TRP A 39 -12.52 13.05 -0.48
N GLU A 40 -12.35 13.07 -1.80
CA GLU A 40 -11.90 14.27 -2.51
C GLU A 40 -12.87 15.44 -2.31
N SER A 41 -14.18 15.21 -2.44
CA SER A 41 -15.21 16.25 -2.23
C SER A 41 -15.28 16.77 -0.79
N GLU A 42 -14.85 15.96 0.18
CA GLU A 42 -14.73 16.33 1.59
C GLU A 42 -13.39 17.05 1.90
N GLY A 43 -12.55 17.29 0.89
CA GLY A 43 -11.33 18.09 1.00
C GLY A 43 -10.05 17.29 1.21
N ALA A 44 -10.06 15.97 0.97
CA ALA A 44 -8.85 15.17 0.97
C ALA A 44 -7.85 15.70 -0.06
N ARG A 45 -6.56 15.73 0.30
CA ARG A 45 -5.46 16.14 -0.60
C ARG A 45 -4.63 14.97 -1.11
N TRP A 46 -4.84 13.80 -0.53
CA TRP A 46 -4.24 12.53 -0.87
C TRP A 46 -5.25 11.43 -0.57
N LEU A 47 -5.15 10.31 -1.28
CA LEU A 47 -5.86 9.08 -0.96
C LEU A 47 -4.87 7.95 -0.67
N HIS A 48 -5.06 7.25 0.44
CA HIS A 48 -4.36 5.99 0.72
C HIS A 48 -5.24 4.82 0.29
N LEU A 49 -4.75 4.01 -0.65
CA LEU A 49 -5.47 2.86 -1.19
C LEU A 49 -4.71 1.58 -0.88
N VAL A 50 -5.41 0.53 -0.45
CA VAL A 50 -4.82 -0.78 -0.17
C VAL A 50 -5.54 -1.89 -0.93
N ASP A 51 -4.83 -2.64 -1.78
CA ASP A 51 -5.32 -3.89 -2.36
C ASP A 51 -5.10 -5.04 -1.37
N LEU A 52 -6.11 -5.35 -0.55
CA LEU A 52 -6.02 -6.43 0.45
C LEU A 52 -6.01 -7.81 -0.20
N ASP A 53 -6.69 -8.00 -1.33
CA ASP A 53 -6.61 -9.25 -2.08
C ASP A 53 -5.17 -9.50 -2.53
N GLY A 54 -4.52 -8.47 -3.09
CA GLY A 54 -3.12 -8.53 -3.47
C GLY A 54 -2.15 -8.64 -2.29
N ALA A 55 -2.44 -7.99 -1.16
CA ALA A 55 -1.65 -8.13 0.06
C ALA A 55 -1.59 -9.58 0.55
N ARG A 56 -2.73 -10.29 0.51
CA ARG A 56 -2.85 -11.69 0.93
C ARG A 56 -2.26 -12.66 -0.09
N GLU A 57 -2.71 -12.61 -1.34
CA GLU A 57 -2.29 -13.56 -2.39
C GLU A 57 -0.87 -13.30 -2.89
N GLY A 58 -0.40 -12.05 -2.79
CA GLY A 58 0.90 -11.64 -3.28
C GLY A 58 1.00 -11.27 -4.74
N ILE A 59 -0.15 -11.15 -5.39
CA ILE A 59 -0.28 -10.71 -6.78
C ILE A 59 -1.37 -9.65 -6.86
N PRO A 60 -1.19 -8.56 -7.61
CA PRO A 60 -2.25 -7.59 -7.91
C PRO A 60 -3.56 -8.26 -8.35
N ARG A 61 -4.69 -7.93 -7.71
CA ARG A 61 -6.02 -8.46 -8.08
C ARG A 61 -6.96 -7.38 -8.58
N ASN A 62 -6.78 -6.15 -8.14
CA ASN A 62 -7.72 -5.06 -8.37
C ASN A 62 -7.19 -4.00 -9.35
N ARG A 63 -6.29 -4.36 -10.29
CA ARG A 63 -5.61 -3.39 -11.18
C ARG A 63 -6.57 -2.47 -11.94
N ASP A 64 -7.61 -3.02 -12.58
CA ASP A 64 -8.56 -2.22 -13.36
C ASP A 64 -9.40 -1.30 -12.47
N LEU A 65 -9.76 -1.75 -11.26
CA LEU A 65 -10.47 -0.95 -10.28
C LEU A 65 -9.59 0.18 -9.72
N ILE A 66 -8.32 -0.12 -9.41
CA ILE A 66 -7.34 0.88 -8.99
C ILE A 66 -7.15 1.94 -10.09
N LYS A 67 -7.05 1.52 -11.35
CA LYS A 67 -7.01 2.43 -12.49
C LYS A 67 -8.24 3.34 -12.52
N ALA A 68 -9.43 2.78 -12.38
CA ALA A 68 -10.67 3.55 -12.37
C ALA A 68 -10.74 4.55 -11.20
N VAL A 69 -10.19 4.20 -10.03
CA VAL A 69 -10.07 5.13 -8.89
C VAL A 69 -9.11 6.27 -9.23
N VAL A 70 -7.93 5.97 -9.75
CA VAL A 70 -6.92 6.99 -10.10
C VAL A 70 -7.43 7.94 -11.18
N GLU A 71 -8.06 7.42 -12.25
CA GLU A 71 -8.62 8.24 -13.34
C GLU A 71 -9.80 9.11 -12.89
N ALA A 72 -10.45 8.76 -11.79
CA ALA A 72 -11.61 9.46 -11.25
C ALA A 72 -11.26 10.66 -10.35
N LEU A 73 -10.01 10.77 -9.91
CA LEU A 73 -9.55 11.76 -8.93
C LEU A 73 -8.62 12.80 -9.57
N SER A 74 -8.61 14.00 -9.01
CA SER A 74 -7.63 15.05 -9.29
C SER A 74 -6.52 15.10 -8.22
N ILE A 75 -6.70 14.40 -7.10
CA ILE A 75 -5.71 14.27 -6.02
C ILE A 75 -4.81 13.04 -6.19
N PRO A 76 -3.55 13.09 -5.71
CA PRO A 76 -2.64 11.95 -5.78
C PRO A 76 -3.10 10.76 -4.92
N VAL A 77 -2.84 9.57 -5.43
CA VAL A 77 -3.14 8.30 -4.77
C VAL A 77 -1.83 7.59 -4.42
N GLU A 78 -1.70 7.14 -3.18
CA GLU A 78 -0.71 6.12 -2.82
C GLU A 78 -1.36 4.73 -2.73
N LEU A 79 -0.63 3.71 -3.15
CA LEU A 79 -1.14 2.34 -3.23
C LEU A 79 -0.24 1.34 -2.50
N GLY A 80 -0.80 0.62 -1.54
CA GLY A 80 -0.21 -0.60 -0.97
C GLY A 80 -0.93 -1.87 -1.40
N GLY A 81 -0.28 -3.02 -1.21
CA GLY A 81 -0.87 -4.35 -1.42
C GLY A 81 -0.32 -5.10 -2.63
N GLY A 82 0.32 -6.25 -2.39
CA GLY A 82 0.73 -7.19 -3.44
C GLY A 82 1.94 -6.78 -4.30
N ILE A 83 2.65 -5.70 -3.97
CA ILE A 83 3.81 -5.23 -4.73
C ILE A 83 5.06 -6.02 -4.30
N ARG A 84 5.41 -7.04 -5.08
CA ARG A 84 6.51 -7.99 -4.77
C ARG A 84 7.61 -8.04 -5.84
N ASP A 85 7.53 -7.20 -6.86
CA ASP A 85 8.55 -7.07 -7.90
C ASP A 85 8.52 -5.67 -8.54
N VAL A 86 9.58 -5.36 -9.29
CA VAL A 86 9.75 -4.07 -10.00
C VAL A 86 8.69 -3.87 -11.08
N ALA A 87 8.31 -4.94 -11.79
CA ALA A 87 7.34 -4.85 -12.88
C ALA A 87 5.96 -4.41 -12.37
N THR A 88 5.54 -4.95 -11.23
CA THR A 88 4.29 -4.61 -10.55
C THR A 88 4.31 -3.17 -10.05
N ALA A 89 5.40 -2.73 -9.42
CA ALA A 89 5.55 -1.34 -8.98
C ALA A 89 5.39 -0.37 -10.16
N LYS A 90 6.11 -0.62 -11.27
CA LYS A 90 6.03 0.18 -12.49
C LYS A 90 4.64 0.17 -13.10
N ALA A 91 4.01 -1.00 -13.18
CA ALA A 91 2.67 -1.15 -13.76
C ALA A 91 1.61 -0.31 -13.03
N TYR A 92 1.76 -0.10 -11.71
CA TYR A 92 0.88 0.80 -10.94
C TYR A 92 1.21 2.28 -11.15
N LEU A 93 2.50 2.62 -11.17
CA LEU A 93 2.94 3.99 -11.43
C LEU A 93 2.53 4.46 -12.85
N GLU A 94 2.58 3.58 -13.84
CA GLU A 94 2.13 3.81 -15.23
C GLU A 94 0.61 4.01 -15.33
N VAL A 95 -0.16 3.41 -14.42
CA VAL A 95 -1.62 3.58 -14.32
C VAL A 95 -1.99 4.93 -13.69
N GLY A 96 -1.01 5.67 -13.15
CA GLY A 96 -1.20 7.00 -12.57
C GLY A 96 -1.20 7.02 -11.04
N VAL A 97 -0.91 5.89 -10.38
CA VAL A 97 -0.61 5.90 -8.94
C VAL A 97 0.59 6.81 -8.71
N GLU A 98 0.50 7.71 -7.74
CA GLU A 98 1.55 8.68 -7.47
C GLU A 98 2.70 8.08 -6.68
N ARG A 99 2.37 7.19 -5.75
CA ARG A 99 3.34 6.49 -4.90
C ARG A 99 2.91 5.05 -4.64
N VAL A 100 3.84 4.11 -4.78
CA VAL A 100 3.63 2.74 -4.33
C VAL A 100 4.17 2.53 -2.92
N ILE A 101 3.53 1.68 -2.14
CA ILE A 101 3.97 1.30 -0.79
C ILE A 101 4.40 -0.16 -0.81
N ILE A 102 5.67 -0.39 -0.48
CA ILE A 102 6.23 -1.73 -0.30
C ILE A 102 6.36 -2.05 1.20
N GLY A 103 5.86 -3.21 1.61
CA GLY A 103 5.88 -3.62 3.02
C GLY A 103 6.55 -4.99 3.21
N SER A 104 5.79 -6.06 3.06
CA SER A 104 6.28 -7.43 3.32
C SER A 104 7.54 -7.81 2.52
N ILE A 105 7.73 -7.26 1.32
CA ILE A 105 8.92 -7.52 0.50
C ILE A 105 10.22 -7.01 1.14
N LEU A 106 10.14 -5.97 1.99
CA LEU A 106 11.29 -5.48 2.76
C LEU A 106 11.87 -6.61 3.61
N HIS A 107 11.02 -7.41 4.26
CA HIS A 107 11.52 -8.54 5.04
C HIS A 107 11.82 -9.77 4.18
N LYS A 108 10.93 -10.09 3.23
CA LYS A 108 10.99 -11.37 2.49
C LYS A 108 12.10 -11.39 1.43
N ASP A 109 12.32 -10.29 0.74
CA ASP A 109 13.41 -10.16 -0.23
C ASP A 109 13.91 -8.70 -0.31
N PRO A 110 14.84 -8.31 0.60
CA PRO A 110 15.43 -6.98 0.59
C PRO A 110 16.08 -6.61 -0.74
N LYS A 111 16.57 -7.58 -1.53
CA LYS A 111 17.20 -7.28 -2.82
C LYS A 111 16.18 -6.78 -3.83
N ILE A 112 15.00 -7.38 -3.85
CA ILE A 112 13.90 -6.88 -4.69
C ILE A 112 13.42 -5.52 -4.19
N ALA A 113 13.29 -5.34 -2.88
CA ALA A 113 12.89 -4.05 -2.32
C ALA A 113 13.86 -2.93 -2.71
N GLN A 114 15.17 -3.21 -2.66
CA GLN A 114 16.21 -2.29 -3.13
C GLN A 114 16.10 -2.04 -4.65
N ALA A 115 15.90 -3.09 -5.45
CA ALA A 115 15.72 -2.95 -6.89
C ALA A 115 14.50 -2.07 -7.26
N ILE A 116 13.41 -2.14 -6.48
CA ILE A 116 12.25 -1.25 -6.66
C ILE A 116 12.63 0.21 -6.38
N LEU A 117 13.40 0.46 -5.31
CA LEU A 117 13.82 1.81 -4.94
C LEU A 117 14.81 2.43 -5.92
N GLU A 118 15.69 1.61 -6.49
CA GLU A 118 16.74 2.03 -7.44
C GLU A 118 16.23 2.14 -8.89
N ASP A 119 15.07 1.55 -9.23
CA ASP A 119 14.52 1.66 -10.58
C ASP A 119 14.17 3.14 -10.89
N PRO A 120 14.67 3.71 -12.00
CA PRO A 120 14.42 5.10 -12.35
C PRO A 120 12.94 5.47 -12.51
N ALA A 121 12.06 4.52 -12.88
CA ALA A 121 10.63 4.76 -12.99
C ALA A 121 9.94 4.87 -11.61
N CYS A 122 10.57 4.33 -10.56
CA CYS A 122 10.08 4.32 -9.19
C CYS A 122 10.74 5.41 -8.31
N ALA A 123 11.84 6.00 -8.75
CA ALA A 123 12.62 6.96 -7.97
C ALA A 123 11.75 8.10 -7.40
N GLY A 124 11.79 8.29 -6.08
CA GLY A 124 10.99 9.31 -5.37
C GLY A 124 9.51 8.97 -5.19
N ARG A 125 9.04 7.81 -5.68
CA ARG A 125 7.63 7.40 -5.72
C ARG A 125 7.37 6.09 -4.97
N VAL A 126 8.22 5.76 -3.99
CA VAL A 126 8.12 4.54 -3.18
C VAL A 126 8.10 4.89 -1.69
N GLY A 127 7.04 4.47 -0.99
CA GLY A 127 6.94 4.50 0.47
C GLY A 127 7.25 3.13 1.08
N LEU A 128 7.79 3.12 2.30
CA LEU A 128 8.09 1.89 3.05
C LEU A 128 7.04 1.67 4.14
N GLY A 129 6.21 0.64 3.99
CA GLY A 129 5.21 0.24 4.97
C GLY A 129 5.81 -0.68 6.03
N ILE A 130 5.80 -0.26 7.30
CA ILE A 130 6.31 -1.05 8.42
C ILE A 130 5.18 -1.23 9.42
N ASP A 131 4.52 -2.37 9.34
CA ASP A 131 3.48 -2.76 10.28
C ASP A 131 4.09 -3.47 11.49
N ALA A 132 3.54 -3.22 12.68
CA ALA A 132 4.05 -3.79 13.91
C ALA A 132 2.95 -4.38 14.80
N LYS A 133 3.20 -5.58 15.31
CA LYS A 133 2.34 -6.29 16.27
C LYS A 133 3.17 -6.67 17.48
N GLY A 134 2.81 -6.14 18.66
CA GLY A 134 3.60 -6.34 19.88
C GLY A 134 5.03 -5.79 19.78
N GLY A 135 5.24 -4.73 18.98
CA GLY A 135 6.56 -4.10 18.78
C GLY A 135 7.46 -4.79 17.74
N LYS A 136 7.07 -5.97 17.24
CA LYS A 136 7.78 -6.70 16.19
C LYS A 136 7.14 -6.49 14.82
N VAL A 137 7.93 -6.57 13.76
CA VAL A 137 7.46 -6.37 12.38
C VAL A 137 6.48 -7.48 12.00
N ALA A 138 5.32 -7.08 11.46
CA ALA A 138 4.31 -7.97 10.92
C ALA A 138 4.31 -7.89 9.38
N VAL A 139 4.19 -9.05 8.72
CA VAL A 139 4.23 -9.20 7.26
C VAL A 139 3.11 -10.13 6.80
N ALA A 140 2.98 -10.33 5.48
CA ALA A 140 1.96 -11.18 4.86
C ALA A 140 0.53 -10.79 5.29
N GLY A 141 0.21 -9.49 5.25
CA GLY A 141 -1.11 -9.01 5.67
C GLY A 141 -1.38 -9.23 7.17
N TRP A 142 -0.36 -9.07 8.02
CA TRP A 142 -0.42 -9.27 9.48
C TRP A 142 -0.57 -10.73 9.96
N GLU A 143 -0.51 -11.71 9.04
CA GLU A 143 -0.59 -13.14 9.38
C GLU A 143 0.74 -13.69 9.95
N GLU A 144 1.88 -13.04 9.67
CA GLU A 144 3.21 -13.47 10.07
C GLU A 144 3.91 -12.39 10.91
N VAL A 145 4.42 -12.72 12.10
CA VAL A 145 5.20 -11.81 12.96
C VAL A 145 6.65 -12.27 13.00
N THR A 146 7.56 -11.38 12.62
CA THR A 146 9.00 -11.66 12.60
C THR A 146 9.63 -11.50 13.98
N GLU A 147 10.89 -11.90 14.14
CA GLU A 147 11.64 -11.64 15.38
C GLU A 147 12.19 -10.21 15.50
N LYS A 148 12.25 -9.48 14.39
CA LYS A 148 12.84 -8.14 14.34
C LYS A 148 11.86 -7.09 14.85
N THR A 149 12.35 -6.17 15.67
CA THR A 149 11.55 -5.04 16.14
C THR A 149 11.33 -4.01 15.04
N ALA A 150 10.23 -3.24 15.15
CA ALA A 150 9.98 -2.16 14.20
C ALA A 150 11.11 -1.11 14.20
N LEU A 151 11.73 -0.85 15.36
CA LEU A 151 12.84 0.10 15.48
C LEU A 151 14.09 -0.38 14.74
N GLU A 152 14.49 -1.65 14.93
CA GLU A 152 15.61 -2.24 14.20
C GLU A 152 15.37 -2.19 12.69
N PHE A 153 14.13 -2.45 12.26
CA PHE A 153 13.74 -2.38 10.86
C PHE A 153 13.89 -0.96 10.31
N VAL A 154 13.33 0.06 10.98
CA VAL A 154 13.47 1.46 10.56
C VAL A 154 14.94 1.88 10.48
N GLN A 155 15.78 1.50 11.45
CA GLN A 155 17.20 1.84 11.46
C GLN A 155 17.99 1.19 10.31
N GLU A 156 17.58 0.00 9.88
CA GLU A 156 18.16 -0.68 8.72
C GLU A 156 17.85 0.08 7.43
N TYR A 157 16.57 0.42 7.20
CA TYR A 157 16.13 1.07 5.96
C TYR A 157 16.38 2.57 5.92
N ALA A 158 16.58 3.24 7.05
CA ALA A 158 16.99 4.65 7.09
C ALA A 158 18.28 4.90 6.29
N LYS A 159 19.16 3.89 6.21
CA LYS A 159 20.43 3.94 5.45
C LYS A 159 20.21 3.96 3.94
N TRP A 160 19.03 3.55 3.47
CA TRP A 160 18.68 3.53 2.05
C TRP A 160 18.20 4.91 1.57
N ASN A 161 18.12 5.89 2.46
CA ASN A 161 17.64 7.23 2.20
C ASN A 161 16.30 7.23 1.41
N PRO A 162 15.28 6.47 1.86
CA PRO A 162 13.99 6.46 1.21
C PRO A 162 13.41 7.89 1.19
N PRO A 163 12.63 8.26 0.17
CA PRO A 163 12.04 9.59 0.11
C PRO A 163 11.23 9.87 1.38
N VAL A 164 11.38 11.08 1.92
CA VAL A 164 10.61 11.53 3.07
C VAL A 164 9.19 11.79 2.61
N VAL A 165 8.25 11.04 3.20
CA VAL A 165 6.82 11.03 2.92
C VAL A 165 6.04 11.98 3.80
#